data_AF-A0A2T3HZB0-F1
#
_entry.id   AF-A0A2T3HZB0-F1
#
_cell.length_a   1.000
_cell.length_b   1.000
_cell.length_c   1.000
_cell.angle_alpha   90.00
_cell.angle_beta   90.00
_cell.angle_gamma   90.00
#
_symmetry.space_group_name_H-M   'P 1'
#
loop_
_entity.id
_entity.type
_entity.pdbx_description
1 polymer ?
#
loop_
_entity_poly.entity_id
_entity_poly.type
_entity_poly.pdbx_seq_one_letter_code
_entity_poly.pdbx_strand_id
1 'polypeptide(L)'
;MAITIRDIEQHHYMIEALKSLTETNVTTKALIKGGYLAVEIGEKLEKETIRRQQAENELIELKQKISIFINSKEELIKSIR
;
A
#
# COMPACT_ATOMS: atom_id res chain seq x y z
N MET A 1 21.97 -1.65 -34.45
CA MET A 1 20.67 -1.75 -33.77
C MET A 1 20.38 -3.23 -33.52
N ALA A 2 20.95 -3.81 -32.46
CA ALA A 2 20.84 -5.24 -32.15
C ALA A 2 20.61 -5.54 -30.66
N ILE A 3 20.44 -4.49 -29.84
CA ILE A 3 20.24 -4.61 -28.39
C ILE A 3 18.74 -4.69 -28.04
N THR A 4 17.84 -4.30 -28.96
CA THR A 4 16.39 -4.16 -28.69
C THR A 4 15.52 -5.37 -29.05
N ILE A 5 16.05 -6.44 -29.67
CA ILE A 5 15.23 -7.57 -30.12
C ILE A 5 14.95 -8.60 -29.01
N ARG A 6 15.70 -8.57 -27.90
CA ARG A 6 15.53 -9.56 -26.80
C ARG A 6 14.30 -9.32 -25.92
N ASP A 7 13.79 -8.09 -25.84
CA ASP A 7 12.64 -7.74 -24.98
C ASP A 7 11.32 -7.53 -25.74
N ILE A 8 11.29 -7.75 -27.06
CA ILE A 8 10.06 -7.55 -27.85
C ILE A 8 8.96 -8.51 -27.42
N GLU A 9 9.31 -9.77 -27.12
CA GLU A 9 8.34 -10.74 -26.61
C GLU A 9 7.81 -10.35 -25.23
N GLN A 10 8.68 -9.91 -24.32
CA GLN A 10 8.25 -9.46 -23.00
C GLN A 10 7.32 -8.24 -23.09
N HIS A 11 7.68 -7.25 -23.90
CA HIS A 11 6.82 -6.10 -24.16
C HIS A 11 5.49 -6.51 -24.79
N HIS A 12 5.48 -7.49 -25.69
CA HIS A 12 4.26 -8.02 -26.27
C HIS A 12 3.35 -8.64 -25.19
N TYR A 13 3.88 -9.52 -24.33
CA TYR A 13 3.12 -10.11 -23.23
C TYR A 13 2.61 -9.08 -22.23
N MET A 14 3.42 -8.06 -21.90
CA MET A 14 3.00 -6.95 -21.03
C MET A 14 1.83 -6.17 -21.63
N ILE A 15 1.88 -5.88 -22.93
CA ILE A 15 0.80 -5.16 -23.62
C ILE A 15 -0.46 -6.01 -23.71
N GLU A 16 -0.37 -7.31 -23.98
CA GLU A 16 -1.53 -8.21 -23.99
C GLU A 16 -2.14 -8.35 -22.59
N ALA A 17 -1.32 -8.47 -21.55
CA ALA A 17 -1.79 -8.44 -20.17
C ALA A 17 -2.50 -7.12 -19.83
N LEU A 18 -1.96 -5.99 -20.28
CA LEU A 18 -2.57 -4.66 -20.08
C LEU A 18 -3.89 -4.51 -20.84
N LYS A 19 -3.98 -5.05 -22.05
CA LYS A 19 -5.22 -5.09 -22.84
C LYS A 19 -6.30 -5.90 -22.14
N SER A 20 -5.94 -7.07 -21.61
CA SER A 20 -6.84 -7.90 -20.81
C SER A 20 -7.31 -7.17 -19.55
N LEU A 21 -6.38 -6.51 -18.83
CA LEU A 21 -6.69 -5.77 -17.60
C LEU A 21 -7.60 -4.56 -17.84
N THR A 22 -7.44 -3.88 -18.98
CA THR A 22 -8.20 -2.66 -19.32
C THR A 22 -9.45 -2.93 -20.16
N GLU A 23 -9.70 -4.19 -20.49
CA GLU A 23 -10.79 -4.67 -21.35
C GLU A 23 -10.78 -3.96 -22.72
N THR A 24 -9.60 -3.74 -23.30
CA THR A 24 -9.48 -3.08 -24.61
C THR A 24 -8.51 -3.82 -25.52
N ASN A 25 -8.92 -4.03 -26.78
CA ASN A 25 -8.08 -4.70 -27.78
C ASN A 25 -7.07 -3.73 -28.45
N VAL A 26 -7.21 -2.42 -28.21
CA VAL A 26 -6.40 -1.37 -28.82
C VAL A 26 -5.28 -0.95 -27.87
N THR A 27 -4.04 -1.18 -28.28
CA THR A 27 -2.83 -0.92 -27.48
C THR A 27 -2.79 0.50 -26.90
N THR A 28 -3.07 1.53 -27.71
CA THR A 28 -3.06 2.92 -27.25
C THR A 28 -4.13 3.20 -26.19
N LYS A 29 -5.32 2.61 -26.34
CA LYS A 29 -6.41 2.77 -25.37
C LYS A 29 -6.11 2.04 -24.07
N ALA A 30 -5.47 0.87 -24.16
CA ALA A 30 -5.00 0.10 -23.01
C ALA A 30 -3.92 0.86 -22.23
N LEU A 31 -2.96 1.48 -22.91
CA LEU A 31 -1.91 2.29 -22.28
C LEU A 31 -2.47 3.51 -21.56
N ILE A 32 -3.39 4.24 -22.19
CA ILE A 32 -4.01 5.42 -21.57
C ILE A 32 -4.81 5.02 -20.33
N LYS A 33 -5.68 4.01 -20.44
CA LYS A 33 -6.45 3.49 -19.30
C LYS A 33 -5.54 2.95 -18.19
N GLY A 34 -4.48 2.23 -18.56
CA GLY A 34 -3.48 1.70 -17.64
C GLY A 34 -2.77 2.81 -16.88
N GLY A 35 -2.43 3.91 -17.55
CA GLY A 35 -1.85 5.10 -16.92
C GLY A 35 -2.78 5.71 -15.87
N TYR A 36 -4.05 5.92 -16.20
CA TYR A 36 -5.03 6.44 -15.23
C TYR A 36 -5.24 5.48 -14.05
N LEU A 37 -5.32 4.17 -14.31
CA LEU A 37 -5.47 3.16 -13.28
C LEU A 37 -4.27 3.14 -12.33
N ALA A 38 -3.05 3.27 -12.87
CA ALA A 38 -1.83 3.32 -12.05
C ALA A 38 -1.82 4.54 -11.11
N VAL A 39 -2.25 5.71 -11.59
CA VAL A 39 -2.40 6.91 -10.76
C VAL A 39 -3.43 6.69 -9.66
N GLU A 40 -4.62 6.18 -10.01
CA GLU A 40 -5.70 5.95 -9.05
C GLU A 40 -5.30 4.94 -7.95
N ILE A 41 -4.64 3.85 -8.34
CA ILE A 41 -4.13 2.85 -7.39
C ILE A 41 -3.05 3.47 -6.50
N GLY A 42 -2.15 4.29 -7.06
CA GLY A 42 -1.14 5.02 -6.31
C GLY A 42 -1.76 5.91 -5.23
N GLU A 43 -2.76 6.71 -5.59
CA GLU A 43 -3.47 7.57 -4.63
C GLU A 43 -4.19 6.77 -3.53
N LYS A 44 -4.81 5.64 -3.88
CA LYS A 44 -5.46 4.76 -2.89
C LYS A 44 -4.44 4.16 -1.93
N LEU A 45 -3.30 3.70 -2.44
CA LEU A 45 -2.22 3.14 -1.64
C LEU A 45 -1.62 4.17 -0.68
N GLU A 46 -1.41 5.40 -1.14
CA GLU A 46 -0.92 6.48 -0.31
C GLU A 46 -1.89 6.78 0.85
N LYS A 47 -3.18 6.94 0.55
CA LYS A 47 -4.22 7.15 1.56
C LYS A 47 -4.28 6.02 2.58
N GLU A 48 -4.17 4.78 2.13
CA GLU A 48 -4.21 3.63 3.03
C GLU A 48 -2.94 3.50 3.88
N THR A 49 -1.79 3.87 3.32
CA THR A 49 -0.52 3.93 4.07
C THR A 49 -0.61 4.95 5.20
N ILE A 50 -1.18 6.14 4.93
CA ILE A 50 -1.40 7.18 5.94
C ILE A 50 -2.34 6.67 7.04
N ARG A 51 -3.47 6.06 6.67
CA ARG A 51 -4.43 5.49 7.64
C ARG A 51 -3.81 4.41 8.50
N ARG A 52 -3.03 3.51 7.90
CA ARG A 52 -2.32 2.46 8.62
C ARG A 52 -1.36 3.07 9.64
N GLN A 53 -0.57 4.07 9.24
CA GLN A 53 0.36 4.74 10.13
C GLN A 53 -0.36 5.43 11.30
N GLN A 54 -1.49 6.08 11.04
CA GLN A 54 -2.32 6.69 12.10
C GLN A 54 -2.82 5.63 13.08
N ALA A 55 -3.40 4.53 12.58
CA ALA A 55 -3.89 3.45 13.42
C ALA A 55 -2.77 2.77 14.24
N GLU A 56 -1.59 2.59 13.65
CA GLU A 56 -0.42 2.07 14.35
C GLU A 56 0.04 3.00 15.48
N ASN A 57 0.07 4.31 15.23
CA ASN A 57 0.42 5.30 16.24
C ASN A 57 -0.60 5.31 17.40
N GLU A 58 -1.90 5.30 17.09
CA GLU A 58 -2.97 5.24 18.11
C GLU A 58 -2.86 3.96 18.96
N LEU A 59 -2.55 2.83 18.33
CA LEU A 59 -2.35 1.56 19.04
C LEU A 59 -1.15 1.62 19.99
N ILE A 60 -0.05 2.25 19.56
CA ILE A 60 1.14 2.44 20.40
C ILE A 60 0.79 3.32 21.61
N GLU A 61 0.12 4.44 21.39
CA GLU A 61 -0.31 5.32 22.49
C GLU A 61 -1.23 4.61 23.47
N LEU A 62 -2.19 3.82 22.98
CA LEU A 62 -3.12 3.08 23.83
C LEU A 62 -2.37 2.04 24.68
N LYS A 63 -1.45 1.30 24.08
CA LYS A 63 -0.60 0.33 24.81
C LYS A 63 0.24 1.01 25.89
N GLN A 64 0.81 2.18 25.60
CA GLN A 64 1.56 2.96 26.59
C GLN A 64 0.66 3.42 27.74
N LYS A 65 -0.53 3.97 27.45
CA LYS A 65 -1.51 4.40 28.47
C LYS A 65 -1.92 3.23 29.38
N ILE A 66 -2.19 2.07 28.80
CA ILE A 66 -2.53 0.85 29.56
C ILE A 66 -1.35 0.41 30.43
N SER A 67 -0.13 0.39 29.88
CA SER A 67 1.06 0.00 30.65
C SER A 67 1.29 0.94 31.83
N ILE A 68 1.15 2.24 31.65
CA ILE A 68 1.27 3.23 32.72
C ILE A 68 0.21 2.98 33.79
N PHE A 69 -1.06 2.78 33.39
CA PHE A 69 -2.15 2.51 34.31
C PHE A 69 -1.91 1.26 35.16
N ILE A 70 -1.46 0.16 34.55
CA ILE A 70 -1.14 -1.08 35.26
C ILE A 70 0.01 -0.85 36.25
N ASN A 71 1.08 -0.18 35.82
CA ASN A 71 2.23 0.10 36.68
C ASN A 71 1.85 0.98 37.87
N SER A 72 1.12 2.08 37.65
CA SER A 72 0.66 2.95 38.73
C SER A 72 -0.28 2.23 39.70
N LYS A 73 -1.12 1.31 39.21
CA LYS A 73 -1.96 0.47 40.07
C LYS A 73 -1.11 -0.46 40.94
N GLU A 74 -0.09 -1.10 40.38
CA GLU A 74 0.82 -1.96 41.14
C GLU A 74 1.60 -1.17 42.20
N GLU A 75 2.10 0.02 41.87
CA GLU A 75 2.78 0.90 42.82
C GLU A 75 1.88 1.30 43.99
N LEU A 76 0.63 1.67 43.71
CA LEU A 76 -0.36 1.98 44.75
C LEU A 76 -0.63 0.78 45.67
N ILE A 77 -0.78 -0.42 45.09
CA ILE A 77 -0.98 -1.64 45.88
C ILE A 77 0.24 -1.92 46.77
N LYS A 78 1.45 -1.70 46.27
CA LYS A 78 2.68 -1.85 47.05
C LYS A 78 2.81 -0.80 48.15
N SER A 79 2.35 0.44 47.95
CA SER A 79 2.45 1.49 48.96
C SER A 79 1.48 1.36 50.13
N ILE A 80 0.38 0.63 49.93
CA ILE A 80 -0.66 0.38 50.96
C ILE A 80 -0.30 -0.85 51.82
N ARG A 81 0.65 -1.68 51.39
CA ARG A 81 1.04 -2.93 52.04
C ARG A 81 2.33 -2.78 52.83
#